data_AF-A0A2E5FJS4-F1
#
_entry.id   AF-A0A2E5FJS4-F1
#
_cell.length_a   1.000
_cell.length_b   1.000
_cell.length_c   1.000
_cell.angle_alpha   90.00
_cell.angle_beta   90.00
_cell.angle_gamma   90.00
#
_symmetry.space_group_name_H-M   'P 1'
#
loop_
_entity.id
_entity.type
_entity.pdbx_description
1 polymer ?
#
loop_
_entity_poly.entity_id
_entity_poly.type
_entity_poly.pdbx_seq_one_letter_code
_entity_poly.pdbx_strand_id
1 'polypeptide(L)'
;MKFSGYYWSVLVSVFLALFGAKDSLAQTKIIDLRDPAFASLGAPLFAKNCAVGYCHGSEGAAGQGPRLRGRHWNSTTLFEVIRDGIPNTTMPGWSGVLNQEGIWSITAYIIGLGTGTFEPASGKLEMGERIAAKELSSKAKRGRALFFDLTNEKRCALCHRIRSRGSTIGPELTSTTSTKSVDELHRDITDPSATIARGFEQTIVLVADGEQVSGIKKDSNEERIQLYDTAALPSPLRTFYRNQIRGVSGSSVSSMPTSYGEMYSPSELADIIAFIKSGE
;
A
#
# COMPACT_ATOMS: atom_id res chain seq x y z
N MET A 1 33.18 -7.81 79.24
CA MET A 1 33.84 -8.11 77.95
C MET A 1 33.08 -9.28 77.31
N LYS A 2 32.29 -9.08 76.22
CA LYS A 2 32.67 -9.13 74.77
C LYS A 2 33.14 -10.55 74.38
N PHE A 3 32.69 -11.30 73.35
CA PHE A 3 31.99 -11.13 72.05
C PHE A 3 31.39 -12.52 71.65
N SER A 4 30.22 -12.69 70.98
CA SER A 4 29.87 -12.53 69.55
C SER A 4 30.66 -13.36 68.52
N GLY A 5 29.95 -14.13 67.67
CA GLY A 5 30.31 -14.31 66.26
C GLY A 5 30.44 -15.75 65.74
N TYR A 6 29.35 -16.31 65.22
CA TYR A 6 29.32 -17.48 64.34
C TYR A 6 29.85 -17.12 62.94
N TYR A 7 30.74 -17.94 62.34
CA TYR A 7 31.03 -17.93 60.91
C TYR A 7 31.03 -19.36 60.35
N TRP A 8 30.19 -19.56 59.35
CA TRP A 8 29.96 -20.79 58.60
C TRP A 8 30.66 -20.69 57.23
N SER A 9 31.10 -21.85 56.73
CA SER A 9 31.10 -22.31 55.33
C SER A 9 32.30 -21.99 54.44
N VAL A 10 33.09 -23.04 54.23
CA VAL A 10 33.83 -23.33 53.00
C VAL A 10 32.86 -23.99 52.01
N LEU A 11 32.84 -23.55 50.75
CA LEU A 11 32.87 -24.45 49.58
C LEU A 11 33.00 -23.64 48.28
N VAL A 12 34.06 -23.97 47.54
CA VAL A 12 34.38 -23.55 46.18
C VAL A 12 33.47 -24.30 45.20
N SER A 13 32.88 -23.61 44.24
CA SER A 13 32.36 -24.23 43.02
C SER A 13 32.45 -23.24 41.86
N VAL A 14 33.41 -23.51 40.98
CA VAL A 14 33.50 -22.99 39.62
C VAL A 14 32.45 -23.73 38.80
N PHE A 15 31.53 -23.01 38.17
CA PHE A 15 30.77 -23.55 37.04
C PHE A 15 30.66 -22.52 35.90
N LEU A 16 30.89 -23.07 34.71
CA LEU A 16 31.06 -22.48 33.40
C LEU A 16 29.84 -21.70 32.90
N ALA A 17 30.13 -20.75 32.01
CA ALA A 17 29.22 -19.89 31.27
C ALA A 17 27.99 -20.59 30.65
N LEU A 18 26.84 -19.92 30.73
CA LEU A 18 25.81 -19.96 29.69
C LEU A 18 25.22 -18.56 29.51
N PHE A 19 25.65 -17.91 28.43
CA PHE A 19 24.96 -16.78 27.81
C PHE A 19 23.57 -17.25 27.37
N GLY A 20 22.54 -16.92 28.13
CA GLY A 20 21.15 -17.05 27.70
C GLY A 20 20.70 -15.75 27.03
N ALA A 21 21.10 -15.55 25.77
CA ALA A 21 20.47 -14.56 24.91
C ALA A 21 18.98 -14.90 24.79
N LYS A 22 18.12 -14.07 25.38
CA LYS A 22 16.67 -14.15 25.17
C LYS A 22 16.34 -13.54 23.81
N ASP A 23 16.66 -14.28 22.75
CA ASP A 23 16.08 -14.05 21.43
C ASP A 23 14.63 -14.53 21.47
N SER A 24 13.72 -13.62 21.79
CA SER A 24 12.30 -13.82 21.58
C SER A 24 12.02 -13.78 20.07
N LEU A 25 12.19 -14.91 19.40
CA LEU A 25 11.64 -15.11 18.06
C LEU A 25 10.12 -14.91 18.15
N ALA A 26 9.63 -13.85 17.52
CA ALA A 26 8.21 -13.58 17.39
C ALA A 26 7.51 -14.82 16.81
N GLN A 27 6.78 -15.53 17.65
CA GLN A 27 6.06 -16.73 17.26
C GLN A 27 5.00 -16.33 16.23
N THR A 28 5.16 -16.83 15.00
CA THR A 28 4.19 -16.56 13.93
C THR A 28 2.86 -17.19 14.33
N LYS A 29 1.88 -16.36 14.72
CA LYS A 29 0.52 -16.80 15.01
C LYS A 29 -0.12 -17.30 13.71
N ILE A 30 -0.35 -18.60 13.60
CA ILE A 30 -1.12 -19.18 12.50
C ILE A 30 -2.59 -18.79 12.72
N ILE A 31 -3.17 -18.12 11.73
CA ILE A 31 -4.57 -17.71 11.74
C ILE A 31 -5.37 -18.74 10.93
N ASP A 32 -6.32 -19.41 11.57
CA ASP A 32 -7.28 -20.27 10.89
C ASP A 32 -8.51 -19.45 10.49
N LEU A 33 -8.68 -19.18 9.19
CA LEU A 33 -9.83 -18.40 8.68
C LEU A 33 -11.17 -19.11 8.87
N ARG A 34 -11.17 -20.37 9.28
CA ARG A 34 -12.37 -21.18 9.56
C ARG A 34 -12.74 -21.16 11.03
N ASP A 35 -11.87 -20.65 11.89
CA ASP A 35 -12.16 -20.51 13.31
C ASP A 35 -13.34 -19.53 13.48
N PRO A 36 -14.50 -20.01 13.97
CA PRO A 36 -15.66 -19.14 14.20
C PRO A 36 -15.34 -18.02 15.19
N ALA A 37 -14.45 -18.26 16.15
CA ALA A 37 -14.02 -17.24 17.10
C ALA A 37 -13.25 -16.12 16.37
N PHE A 38 -12.34 -16.48 15.46
CA PHE A 38 -11.61 -15.50 14.65
C PHE A 38 -12.52 -14.74 13.67
N ALA A 39 -13.43 -15.44 12.97
CA ALA A 39 -14.40 -14.81 12.08
C ALA A 39 -15.35 -13.85 12.84
N SER A 40 -15.70 -14.16 14.09
CA SER A 40 -16.53 -13.30 14.93
C SER A 40 -15.88 -11.95 15.26
N LEU A 41 -14.54 -11.87 15.26
CA LEU A 41 -13.81 -10.60 15.42
C LEU A 41 -14.00 -9.67 14.21
N GLY A 42 -14.23 -10.25 13.03
CA GLY A 42 -14.42 -9.51 11.78
C GLY A 42 -15.81 -8.89 11.64
N ALA A 43 -16.84 -9.51 12.21
CA ALA A 43 -18.22 -9.03 12.11
C ALA A 43 -18.43 -7.56 12.56
N PRO A 44 -17.98 -7.12 13.75
CA PRO A 44 -18.13 -5.73 14.16
C PRO A 44 -17.27 -4.77 13.33
N LEU A 45 -16.10 -5.21 12.86
CA LEU A 45 -15.25 -4.41 11.97
C LEU A 45 -15.89 -4.23 10.60
N PHE A 46 -16.49 -5.29 10.05
CA PHE A 46 -17.26 -5.24 8.80
C PHE A 46 -18.47 -4.31 8.93
N ALA A 47 -19.23 -4.42 10.02
CA ALA A 47 -20.38 -3.55 10.26
C ALA A 47 -19.97 -2.06 10.33
N LYS A 48 -18.88 -1.77 11.04
CA LYS A 48 -18.37 -0.40 11.25
C LYS A 48 -17.68 0.21 10.02
N ASN A 49 -17.13 -0.59 9.11
CA ASN A 49 -16.27 -0.08 8.03
C ASN A 49 -16.80 -0.39 6.62
N CYS A 50 -17.44 -1.56 6.44
CA CYS A 50 -17.81 -2.08 5.12
C CYS A 50 -19.33 -2.00 4.85
N ALA A 51 -20.15 -2.03 5.89
CA ALA A 51 -21.62 -1.93 5.79
C ALA A 51 -22.16 -0.50 5.99
N VAL A 52 -21.30 0.46 6.34
CA VAL A 52 -21.71 1.86 6.57
C VAL A 52 -22.25 2.48 5.29
N GLY A 53 -23.32 3.27 5.40
CA GLY A 53 -23.82 4.11 4.32
C GLY A 53 -24.34 3.36 3.08
N TYR A 54 -24.68 2.07 3.21
CA TYR A 54 -25.11 1.17 2.12
C TYR A 54 -24.01 0.76 1.12
N CYS A 55 -22.77 0.50 1.54
CA CYS A 55 -21.76 -0.11 0.66
C CYS A 55 -22.03 -1.60 0.40
N HIS A 56 -21.51 -2.51 1.23
CA HIS A 56 -21.69 -3.96 1.02
C HIS A 56 -22.91 -4.55 1.74
N GLY A 57 -23.83 -3.70 2.21
CA GLY A 57 -25.04 -4.12 2.94
C GLY A 57 -24.75 -4.78 4.30
N SER A 58 -25.77 -4.87 5.15
CA SER A 58 -25.65 -5.62 6.40
C SER A 58 -25.33 -7.08 6.10
N GLU A 59 -24.32 -7.62 6.79
CA GLU A 59 -23.86 -9.01 6.62
C GLU A 59 -23.57 -9.40 5.16
N GLY A 60 -23.01 -8.48 4.37
CA GLY A 60 -22.63 -8.74 2.98
C GLY A 60 -23.81 -8.89 2.03
N ALA A 61 -24.99 -8.36 2.38
CA ALA A 61 -26.11 -8.22 1.47
C ALA A 61 -25.77 -7.31 0.25
N ALA A 62 -26.74 -7.01 -0.60
CA ALA A 62 -26.52 -6.02 -1.65
C ALA A 62 -26.58 -4.60 -1.08
N GLY A 63 -25.71 -3.71 -1.56
CA GLY A 63 -25.80 -2.26 -1.38
C GLY A 63 -25.35 -1.55 -2.66
N GLN A 64 -24.68 -0.41 -2.55
CA GLN A 64 -23.98 0.25 -3.66
C GLN A 64 -22.77 -0.55 -4.13
N GLY A 65 -22.13 -1.27 -3.22
CA GLY A 65 -21.11 -2.27 -3.52
C GLY A 65 -21.74 -3.61 -3.88
N PRO A 66 -20.96 -4.51 -4.53
CA PRO A 66 -21.45 -5.84 -4.88
C PRO A 66 -21.81 -6.64 -3.62
N ARG A 67 -22.84 -7.48 -3.75
CA ARG A 67 -23.22 -8.48 -2.73
C ARG A 67 -22.05 -9.42 -2.47
N LEU A 68 -21.73 -9.63 -1.19
CA LEU A 68 -20.63 -10.49 -0.76
C LEU A 68 -21.09 -11.87 -0.29
N ARG A 69 -22.29 -11.95 0.30
CA ARG A 69 -22.93 -13.18 0.77
C ARG A 69 -23.24 -14.14 -0.39
N GLY A 70 -23.11 -15.43 -0.12
CA GLY A 70 -23.42 -16.49 -1.10
C GLY A 70 -22.47 -16.52 -2.28
N ARG A 71 -21.22 -16.07 -2.07
CA ARG A 71 -20.13 -16.10 -3.05
C ARG A 71 -18.91 -16.79 -2.46
N HIS A 72 -18.16 -17.48 -3.31
CA HIS A 72 -16.87 -18.05 -2.95
C HIS A 72 -15.75 -17.06 -3.26
N TRP A 73 -14.79 -16.95 -2.33
CA TRP A 73 -13.70 -16.00 -2.42
C TRP A 73 -12.36 -16.72 -2.21
N ASN A 74 -11.36 -16.32 -2.99
CA ASN A 74 -9.97 -16.65 -2.67
C ASN A 74 -9.53 -15.76 -1.49
N SER A 75 -9.02 -16.37 -0.42
CA SER A 75 -8.66 -15.66 0.82
C SER A 75 -7.56 -14.62 0.61
N THR A 76 -6.52 -14.96 -0.16
CA THR A 76 -5.40 -14.05 -0.44
C THR A 76 -5.89 -12.86 -1.26
N THR A 77 -6.60 -13.10 -2.36
CA THR A 77 -7.13 -12.02 -3.20
C THR A 77 -8.11 -11.13 -2.42
N LEU A 78 -8.98 -11.72 -1.60
CA LEU A 78 -9.94 -10.96 -0.81
C LEU A 78 -9.23 -10.09 0.24
N PHE A 79 -8.21 -10.62 0.91
CA PHE A 79 -7.39 -9.85 1.83
C PHE A 79 -6.71 -8.67 1.14
N GLU A 80 -6.13 -8.86 -0.04
CA GLU A 80 -5.50 -7.79 -0.82
C GLU A 80 -6.49 -6.71 -1.22
N VAL A 81 -7.68 -7.09 -1.69
CA VAL A 81 -8.76 -6.15 -2.04
C VAL A 81 -9.20 -5.33 -0.83
N ILE A 82 -9.34 -5.93 0.36
CA ILE A 82 -9.71 -5.19 1.57
C ILE A 82 -8.53 -4.30 2.04
N ARG A 83 -7.30 -4.81 1.97
CA ARG A 83 -6.10 -4.09 2.41
C ARG A 83 -5.84 -2.84 1.56
N ASP A 84 -6.00 -2.96 0.24
CA ASP A 84 -5.52 -1.99 -0.73
C ASP A 84 -6.66 -1.20 -1.40
N GLY A 85 -7.90 -1.71 -1.34
CA GLY A 85 -9.05 -1.13 -2.02
C GLY A 85 -9.08 -1.50 -3.50
N ILE A 86 -10.05 -0.95 -4.23
CA ILE A 86 -10.17 -1.16 -5.68
C ILE A 86 -9.95 0.19 -6.38
N PRO A 87 -8.86 0.36 -7.16
CA PRO A 87 -8.56 1.60 -7.87
C PRO A 87 -9.71 2.05 -8.78
N ASN A 88 -9.93 3.36 -8.84
CA ASN A 88 -11.03 3.99 -9.61
C ASN A 88 -12.44 3.56 -9.16
N THR A 89 -12.61 3.17 -7.90
CA THR A 89 -13.92 2.91 -7.29
C THR A 89 -14.05 3.61 -5.95
N THR A 90 -15.25 3.56 -5.36
CA THR A 90 -15.51 4.07 -4.00
C THR A 90 -15.02 3.12 -2.91
N MET A 91 -14.44 1.95 -3.24
CA MET A 91 -13.92 0.99 -2.24
C MET A 91 -12.50 1.37 -1.81
N PRO A 92 -12.31 1.97 -0.61
CA PRO A 92 -10.99 2.42 -0.17
C PRO A 92 -10.14 1.24 0.31
N GLY A 93 -8.83 1.48 0.42
CA GLY A 93 -7.92 0.56 1.11
C GLY A 93 -7.96 0.75 2.62
N TRP A 94 -8.07 -0.36 3.36
CA TRP A 94 -8.24 -0.33 4.82
C TRP A 94 -6.95 -0.49 5.62
N SER A 95 -5.79 -0.69 4.97
CA SER A 95 -4.49 -0.82 5.65
C SER A 95 -4.03 0.40 6.44
N GLY A 96 -4.63 1.58 6.23
CA GLY A 96 -4.38 2.78 7.03
C GLY A 96 -5.27 2.91 8.28
N VAL A 97 -6.32 2.10 8.38
CA VAL A 97 -7.33 2.15 9.46
C VAL A 97 -7.33 0.88 10.30
N LEU A 98 -7.10 -0.27 9.65
CA LEU A 98 -7.09 -1.59 10.26
C LEU A 98 -5.70 -2.22 10.16
N ASN A 99 -5.31 -2.92 11.21
CA ASN A 99 -4.11 -3.75 11.20
C ASN A 99 -4.36 -5.06 10.42
N GLN A 100 -3.29 -5.84 10.18
CA GLN A 100 -3.40 -7.08 9.40
C GLN A 100 -4.35 -8.11 10.02
N GLU A 101 -4.36 -8.24 11.35
CA GLU A 101 -5.27 -9.16 12.05
C GLU A 101 -6.74 -8.75 11.85
N GLY A 102 -7.03 -7.45 11.91
CA GLY A 102 -8.35 -6.89 11.62
C GLY A 102 -8.81 -7.19 10.19
N ILE A 103 -7.93 -6.98 9.20
CA ILE A 103 -8.25 -7.28 7.79
C ILE A 103 -8.46 -8.79 7.60
N TRP A 104 -7.61 -9.64 8.17
CA TRP A 104 -7.79 -11.10 8.10
C TRP A 104 -9.07 -11.57 8.78
N SER A 105 -9.47 -10.96 9.90
CA SER A 105 -10.74 -11.30 10.56
C SER A 105 -11.96 -10.93 9.71
N ILE A 106 -11.90 -9.80 8.99
CA ILE A 106 -12.93 -9.42 8.00
C ILE A 106 -12.93 -10.40 6.82
N THR A 107 -11.76 -10.79 6.31
CA THR A 107 -11.64 -11.82 5.26
C THR A 107 -12.29 -13.14 5.70
N ALA A 108 -11.99 -13.62 6.91
CA ALA A 108 -12.60 -14.81 7.48
C ALA A 108 -14.13 -14.67 7.58
N TYR A 109 -14.60 -13.53 8.07
CA TYR A 109 -16.02 -13.22 8.16
C TYR A 109 -16.71 -13.28 6.79
N ILE A 110 -16.16 -12.61 5.76
CA ILE A 110 -16.74 -12.59 4.41
C ILE A 110 -16.73 -13.97 3.75
N ILE A 111 -15.68 -14.77 3.95
CA ILE A 111 -15.66 -16.17 3.49
C ILE A 111 -16.77 -16.97 4.17
N GLY A 112 -17.00 -16.76 5.47
CA GLY A 112 -18.09 -17.36 6.22
C GLY A 112 -19.49 -16.97 5.72
N LEU A 113 -19.64 -15.81 5.07
CA LEU A 113 -20.91 -15.42 4.42
C LEU A 113 -21.16 -16.17 3.09
N GLY A 114 -20.13 -16.82 2.53
CA GLY A 114 -20.18 -17.50 1.24
C GLY A 114 -21.08 -18.73 1.20
N THR A 115 -21.29 -19.40 2.34
CA THR A 115 -22.09 -20.61 2.47
C THR A 115 -23.59 -20.34 2.69
N GLY A 116 -24.02 -19.08 2.80
CA GLY A 116 -25.44 -18.69 2.92
C GLY A 116 -26.05 -18.86 4.32
N THR A 117 -25.41 -19.65 5.18
CA THR A 117 -25.57 -19.71 6.64
C THR A 117 -24.16 -19.56 7.24
N PHE A 118 -24.01 -19.01 8.44
CA PHE A 118 -22.70 -19.00 9.13
C PHE A 118 -22.37 -20.44 9.55
N GLU A 119 -21.98 -21.27 8.59
CA GLU A 119 -21.58 -22.66 8.76
C GLU A 119 -20.13 -22.79 8.27
N PRO A 120 -19.22 -23.34 9.10
CA PRO A 120 -17.80 -23.36 8.82
C PRO A 120 -17.50 -24.21 7.58
N ALA A 121 -16.86 -23.60 6.59
CA ALA A 121 -16.42 -24.26 5.37
C ALA A 121 -15.44 -25.41 5.72
N SER A 122 -15.81 -26.63 5.33
CA SER A 122 -15.04 -27.85 5.54
C SER A 122 -13.87 -27.93 4.57
N GLY A 123 -12.65 -27.69 5.07
CA GLY A 123 -11.40 -27.93 4.34
C GLY A 123 -10.23 -27.22 4.98
N LYS A 124 -9.08 -27.89 5.20
CA LYS A 124 -7.85 -27.25 5.69
C LYS A 124 -7.30 -26.33 4.59
N LEU A 125 -7.57 -25.03 4.70
CA LEU A 125 -6.76 -24.02 4.03
C LEU A 125 -5.60 -23.70 4.95
N GLU A 126 -4.54 -24.49 4.83
CA GLU A 126 -3.23 -24.03 5.29
C GLU A 126 -2.94 -22.71 4.58
N MET A 127 -2.35 -21.76 5.32
CA MET A 127 -1.87 -20.48 4.79
C MET A 127 -1.17 -20.78 3.46
N GLY A 128 -1.86 -20.52 2.34
CA GLY A 128 -1.24 -20.55 1.02
C GLY A 128 -0.04 -19.65 1.16
N GLU A 129 1.13 -20.24 0.96
CA GLU A 129 2.47 -19.66 1.13
C GLU A 129 2.41 -18.22 1.63
N ARG A 130 2.91 -17.99 2.85
CA ARG A 130 3.56 -16.72 3.09
C ARG A 130 4.43 -16.45 1.85
N ILE A 131 4.01 -15.55 0.96
CA ILE A 131 4.93 -14.49 0.57
C ILE A 131 5.21 -13.88 1.92
N ALA A 132 6.26 -14.38 2.59
CA ALA A 132 6.73 -13.83 3.83
C ALA A 132 6.91 -12.38 3.46
N ALA A 133 6.01 -11.51 3.94
CA ALA A 133 6.16 -10.08 3.76
C ALA A 133 7.57 -9.82 4.21
N LYS A 134 8.45 -9.54 3.24
CA LYS A 134 9.87 -9.48 3.48
C LYS A 134 10.00 -8.44 4.57
N GLU A 135 10.50 -8.85 5.75
CA GLU A 135 10.60 -7.91 6.87
C GLU A 135 11.39 -6.71 6.37
N LEU A 136 10.69 -5.59 6.22
CA LEU A 136 11.29 -4.40 5.66
C LEU A 136 12.42 -3.98 6.58
N SER A 137 13.58 -3.67 5.99
CA SER A 137 14.66 -3.05 6.74
C SER A 137 14.14 -1.77 7.40
N SER A 138 14.77 -1.33 8.49
CA SER A 138 14.37 -0.08 9.16
C SER A 138 14.34 1.11 8.20
N LYS A 139 15.26 1.13 7.21
CA LYS A 139 15.28 2.11 6.11
C LYS A 139 14.02 2.03 5.25
N ALA A 140 13.69 0.83 4.76
CA ALA A 140 12.49 0.62 3.94
C ALA A 140 11.18 0.91 4.71
N LYS A 141 11.14 0.67 6.03
CA LYS A 141 9.99 1.04 6.87
C LYS A 141 9.80 2.57 6.93
N ARG A 142 10.88 3.34 7.10
CA ARG A 142 10.83 4.82 7.07
C ARG A 142 10.51 5.35 5.68
N GLY A 143 11.13 4.78 4.64
CA GLY A 143 10.84 5.12 3.25
C GLY A 143 9.40 4.88 2.87
N ARG A 144 8.79 3.78 3.34
CA ARG A 144 7.36 3.50 3.17
C ARG A 144 6.50 4.59 3.81
N ALA A 145 6.85 5.03 5.01
CA ALA A 145 6.11 6.08 5.69
C ALA A 145 6.14 7.39 4.89
N LEU A 146 7.32 7.80 4.41
CA LEU A 146 7.49 9.00 3.56
C LEU A 146 6.77 8.88 2.22
N PHE A 147 6.89 7.74 1.55
CA PHE A 147 6.28 7.48 0.25
C PHE A 147 4.76 7.65 0.29
N PHE A 148 4.12 7.19 1.38
CA PHE A 148 2.68 7.23 1.58
C PHE A 148 2.18 8.32 2.54
N ASP A 149 3.04 9.27 2.94
CA ASP A 149 2.72 10.26 3.98
C ASP A 149 1.59 11.20 3.56
N LEU A 150 0.37 10.92 4.04
CA LEU A 150 -0.83 11.67 3.69
C LEU A 150 -0.79 13.14 4.14
N THR A 151 0.10 13.51 5.05
CA THR A 151 0.31 14.90 5.49
C THR A 151 1.20 15.69 4.53
N ASN A 152 1.91 14.99 3.65
CA ASN A 152 2.70 15.57 2.59
C ASN A 152 1.91 15.52 1.26
N GLU A 153 1.45 16.68 0.82
CA GLU A 153 0.76 16.84 -0.47
C GLU A 153 1.67 16.59 -1.69
N LYS A 154 2.96 16.43 -1.46
CA LYS A 154 3.97 16.10 -2.47
C LYS A 154 4.58 14.71 -2.22
N ARG A 155 3.87 13.82 -1.51
CA ARG A 155 4.30 12.42 -1.34
C ARG A 155 4.39 11.69 -2.68
N CYS A 156 5.30 10.72 -2.78
CA CYS A 156 5.50 9.92 -4.00
C CYS A 156 4.23 9.16 -4.43
N ALA A 157 3.48 8.61 -3.46
CA ALA A 157 2.26 7.85 -3.70
C ALA A 157 1.10 8.66 -4.30
N LEU A 158 1.21 9.99 -4.35
CA LEU A 158 0.23 10.84 -5.01
C LEU A 158 0.20 10.57 -6.51
N CYS A 159 1.35 10.29 -7.11
CA CYS A 159 1.49 10.01 -8.54
C CYS A 159 1.86 8.57 -8.84
N HIS A 160 2.70 7.96 -8.02
CA HIS A 160 3.24 6.63 -8.27
C HIS A 160 2.49 5.55 -7.50
N ARG A 161 2.40 4.38 -8.14
CA ARG A 161 1.91 3.15 -7.53
C ARG A 161 3.07 2.19 -7.32
N ILE A 162 3.04 1.48 -6.20
CA ILE A 162 3.80 0.25 -6.00
C ILE A 162 2.80 -0.85 -5.60
N ARG A 163 2.86 -1.96 -6.32
CA ARG A 163 1.85 -3.02 -6.37
C ARG A 163 0.46 -2.46 -6.66
N SER A 164 -0.40 -2.51 -5.65
CA SER A 164 -1.79 -2.05 -5.65
C SER A 164 -1.97 -0.70 -4.96
N ARG A 165 -0.90 -0.09 -4.40
CA ARG A 165 -0.99 1.11 -3.53
C ARG A 165 -0.40 2.35 -4.19
N GLY A 166 -1.18 3.43 -4.25
CA GLY A 166 -0.82 4.71 -4.88
C GLY A 166 -1.71 5.01 -6.10
N SER A 167 -1.33 6.01 -6.90
CA SER A 167 -2.08 6.38 -8.11
C SER A 167 -1.37 5.94 -9.39
N THR A 168 -2.06 6.05 -10.53
CA THR A 168 -1.55 5.68 -11.86
C THR A 168 -1.24 6.90 -12.72
N ILE A 169 -1.00 8.06 -12.10
CA ILE A 169 -0.66 9.30 -12.81
C ILE A 169 0.79 9.20 -13.33
N GLY A 170 1.68 8.66 -12.51
CA GLY A 170 3.05 8.33 -12.87
C GLY A 170 3.26 6.83 -13.08
N PRO A 171 4.47 6.43 -13.53
CA PRO A 171 4.84 5.04 -13.72
C PRO A 171 4.62 4.17 -12.49
N GLU A 172 4.18 2.94 -12.73
CA GLU A 172 4.12 1.89 -11.72
C GLU A 172 5.55 1.43 -11.36
N LEU A 173 5.84 1.30 -10.07
CA LEU A 173 7.18 1.09 -9.53
C LEU A 173 7.45 -0.34 -9.03
N THR A 174 6.50 -1.28 -9.14
CA THR A 174 6.73 -2.68 -8.69
C THR A 174 7.89 -3.32 -9.43
N SER A 175 7.94 -3.16 -10.75
CA SER A 175 9.01 -3.79 -11.55
C SER A 175 10.36 -3.09 -11.39
N THR A 176 10.38 -1.80 -11.01
CA THR A 176 11.64 -1.04 -10.86
C THR A 176 12.53 -1.58 -9.75
N THR A 177 11.93 -2.30 -8.79
CA THR A 177 12.63 -3.10 -7.77
C THR A 177 13.74 -3.97 -8.33
N SER A 178 13.51 -4.55 -9.50
CA SER A 178 14.36 -5.56 -10.12
C SER A 178 15.16 -4.99 -11.28
N THR A 179 14.64 -3.95 -11.95
CA THR A 179 15.19 -3.45 -13.21
C THR A 179 16.07 -2.21 -13.07
N LYS A 180 15.98 -1.46 -11.97
CA LYS A 180 16.80 -0.25 -11.74
C LYS A 180 17.74 -0.40 -10.55
N SER A 181 18.95 0.12 -10.70
CA SER A 181 19.93 0.30 -9.61
C SER A 181 19.52 1.42 -8.67
N VAL A 182 20.18 1.51 -7.51
CA VAL A 182 19.95 2.60 -6.54
C VAL A 182 20.31 3.95 -7.14
N ASP A 183 21.41 4.04 -7.89
CA ASP A 183 21.87 5.29 -8.50
C ASP A 183 20.95 5.75 -9.63
N GLU A 184 20.39 4.81 -10.40
CA GLU A 184 19.37 5.14 -11.41
C GLU A 184 18.11 5.69 -10.77
N LEU A 185 17.60 5.06 -9.69
CA LEU A 185 16.44 5.56 -8.97
C LEU A 185 16.70 6.94 -8.35
N HIS A 186 17.90 7.14 -7.80
CA HIS A 186 18.30 8.45 -7.29
C HIS A 186 18.29 9.50 -8.41
N ARG A 187 18.92 9.20 -9.55
CA ARG A 187 18.94 10.09 -10.71
C ARG A 187 17.53 10.38 -11.22
N ASP A 188 16.65 9.38 -11.32
CA ASP A 188 15.27 9.60 -11.76
C ASP A 188 14.50 10.54 -10.82
N ILE A 189 14.84 10.59 -9.53
CA ILE A 189 14.19 11.49 -8.57
C ILE A 189 14.80 12.90 -8.61
N THR A 190 16.12 13.01 -8.73
CA THR A 190 16.81 14.32 -8.71
C THR A 190 16.85 14.99 -10.08
N ASP A 191 16.77 14.22 -11.16
CA ASP A 191 16.74 14.68 -12.55
C ASP A 191 15.69 13.88 -13.36
N PRO A 192 14.40 14.08 -13.07
CA PRO A 192 13.30 13.32 -13.69
C PRO A 192 13.12 13.56 -15.20
N SER A 193 13.75 14.61 -15.76
CA SER A 193 13.68 14.90 -17.20
C SER A 193 14.79 14.20 -18.00
N ALA A 194 15.85 13.69 -17.34
CA ALA A 194 16.91 12.93 -18.01
C ALA A 194 16.40 11.66 -18.69
N THR A 195 15.38 11.02 -18.12
CA THR A 195 14.75 9.84 -18.72
C THR A 195 13.28 9.77 -18.32
N ILE A 196 12.39 10.01 -19.29
CA ILE A 196 10.95 9.92 -19.09
C ILE A 196 10.46 8.53 -19.51
N ALA A 197 9.69 7.88 -18.64
CA ALA A 197 9.12 6.57 -18.95
C ALA A 197 8.09 6.67 -20.08
N ARG A 198 8.10 5.70 -20.99
CA ARG A 198 7.18 5.64 -22.13
C ARG A 198 5.73 5.65 -21.65
N GLY A 199 4.90 6.51 -22.26
CA GLY A 199 3.49 6.69 -21.91
C GLY A 199 3.24 7.68 -20.77
N PHE A 200 4.31 8.20 -20.16
CA PHE A 200 4.26 9.22 -19.10
C PHE A 200 4.93 10.52 -19.55
N GLU A 201 5.06 10.74 -20.86
CA GLU A 201 5.49 12.00 -21.42
C GLU A 201 4.43 13.08 -21.17
N GLN A 202 4.90 14.28 -20.83
CA GLN A 202 4.01 15.41 -20.62
C GLN A 202 3.35 15.79 -21.95
N THR A 203 2.03 15.87 -21.92
CA THR A 203 1.18 16.32 -23.03
C THR A 203 0.64 17.70 -22.70
N ILE A 204 0.73 18.61 -23.66
CA ILE A 204 0.22 19.98 -23.58
C ILE A 204 -0.96 20.08 -24.54
N VAL A 205 -2.13 20.45 -24.01
CA VAL A 205 -3.35 20.69 -24.78
C VAL A 205 -3.63 22.18 -24.79
N LEU A 206 -3.72 22.77 -25.98
CA LEU A 206 -4.19 24.15 -26.19
C LEU A 206 -5.67 24.10 -26.56
N VAL A 207 -6.52 24.73 -25.76
CA VAL A 207 -7.98 24.78 -26.00
C VAL A 207 -8.42 26.06 -26.70
N ALA A 208 -9.67 26.05 -27.18
CA ALA A 208 -10.28 27.08 -28.04
C ALA A 208 -10.14 28.51 -27.49
N ASP A 209 -10.34 28.67 -26.18
CA ASP A 209 -10.27 29.92 -25.43
C ASP A 209 -8.85 30.42 -25.15
N GLY A 210 -7.83 29.65 -25.54
CA GLY A 210 -6.43 29.97 -25.32
C GLY A 210 -5.84 29.43 -24.02
N GLU A 211 -6.61 28.73 -23.18
CA GLU A 211 -6.06 28.01 -22.03
C GLU A 211 -5.10 26.91 -22.52
N GLN A 212 -3.98 26.77 -21.80
CA GLN A 212 -3.00 25.72 -22.03
C GLN A 212 -2.94 24.82 -20.79
N VAL A 213 -3.16 23.53 -21.02
CA VAL A 213 -3.22 22.53 -19.95
C VAL A 213 -2.14 21.49 -20.17
N SER A 214 -1.30 21.31 -19.16
CA SER A 214 -0.15 20.41 -19.21
C SER A 214 -0.34 19.24 -18.25
N GLY A 215 -0.17 18.02 -18.72
CA GLY A 215 -0.43 16.85 -17.90
C GLY A 215 -0.02 15.51 -18.49
N ILE A 216 -0.31 14.44 -17.76
CA ILE A 216 -0.05 13.07 -18.21
C ILE A 216 -1.32 12.51 -18.85
N LYS A 217 -1.21 12.09 -20.10
CA LYS A 217 -2.33 11.53 -20.87
C LYS A 217 -2.79 10.20 -20.27
N LYS A 218 -4.08 10.12 -19.92
CA LYS A 218 -4.75 8.91 -19.47
C LYS A 218 -5.34 8.12 -20.64
N ASP A 219 -6.02 8.81 -21.55
CA ASP A 219 -6.69 8.21 -22.70
C ASP A 219 -6.80 9.24 -23.84
N SER A 220 -6.91 8.76 -25.08
CA SER A 220 -7.11 9.60 -26.26
C SER A 220 -7.72 8.80 -27.39
N ASN A 221 -8.85 9.27 -27.90
CA ASN A 221 -9.54 8.69 -29.06
C ASN A 221 -10.00 9.78 -30.03
N GLU A 222 -10.80 9.43 -31.02
CA GLU A 222 -11.30 10.35 -32.06
C GLU A 222 -12.23 11.44 -31.50
N GLU A 223 -12.88 11.22 -30.35
CA GLU A 223 -13.83 12.17 -29.76
C GLU A 223 -13.17 13.09 -28.72
N ARG A 224 -12.24 12.55 -27.93
CA ARG A 224 -11.70 13.24 -26.74
C ARG A 224 -10.26 12.87 -26.40
N ILE A 225 -9.62 13.75 -25.62
CA ILE A 225 -8.39 13.49 -24.89
C ILE A 225 -8.69 13.61 -23.39
N GLN A 226 -8.20 12.66 -22.60
CA GLN A 226 -8.20 12.73 -21.14
C GLN A 226 -6.77 12.78 -20.61
N LEU A 227 -6.49 13.71 -19.71
CA LEU A 227 -5.18 13.85 -19.06
C LEU A 227 -5.34 14.24 -17.59
N TYR A 228 -4.39 13.84 -16.77
CA TYR A 228 -4.24 14.33 -15.40
C TYR A 228 -3.50 15.67 -15.44
N ASP A 229 -4.16 16.75 -15.04
CA ASP A 229 -3.59 18.10 -15.04
C ASP A 229 -2.53 18.22 -13.94
N THR A 230 -1.27 18.34 -14.34
CA THR A 230 -0.13 18.34 -13.41
C THR A 230 0.26 19.73 -12.92
N ALA A 231 -0.48 20.77 -13.31
CA ALA A 231 -0.24 22.14 -12.82
C ALA A 231 -0.72 22.33 -11.37
N ALA A 232 -1.63 21.48 -10.89
CA ALA A 232 -2.12 21.47 -9.52
C ALA A 232 -2.00 20.09 -8.87
N LEU A 233 -1.87 20.07 -7.54
CA LEU A 233 -1.91 18.86 -6.73
C LEU A 233 -3.14 18.90 -5.81
N PRO A 234 -3.92 17.81 -5.69
CA PRO A 234 -3.85 16.57 -6.49
C PRO A 234 -4.21 16.83 -7.97
N SER A 235 -3.60 16.08 -8.89
CA SER A 235 -3.79 16.30 -10.34
C SER A 235 -5.16 15.82 -10.81
N PRO A 236 -6.12 16.73 -11.14
CA PRO A 236 -7.45 16.33 -11.54
C PRO A 236 -7.45 15.73 -12.95
N LEU A 237 -8.33 14.77 -13.21
CA LEU A 237 -8.56 14.25 -14.55
C LEU A 237 -9.42 15.25 -15.34
N ARG A 238 -8.85 15.84 -16.39
CA ARG A 238 -9.56 16.72 -17.33
C ARG A 238 -9.88 15.99 -18.62
N THR A 239 -11.01 16.32 -19.21
CA THR A 239 -11.47 15.77 -20.50
C THR A 239 -11.69 16.92 -21.46
N PHE A 240 -11.08 16.83 -22.64
CA PHE A 240 -11.19 17.81 -23.71
C PHE A 240 -11.73 17.11 -24.95
N TYR A 241 -12.85 17.60 -25.49
CA TYR A 241 -13.38 17.11 -26.75
C TYR A 241 -12.59 17.69 -27.92
N ARG A 242 -12.43 16.94 -29.02
CA ARG A 242 -11.59 17.38 -30.15
C ARG A 242 -11.98 18.75 -30.71
N ASN A 243 -13.27 19.08 -30.73
CA ASN A 243 -13.78 20.37 -31.19
C ASN A 243 -13.38 21.55 -30.28
N GLN A 244 -12.94 21.30 -29.06
CA GLN A 244 -12.43 22.30 -28.12
C GLN A 244 -10.90 22.45 -28.21
N ILE A 245 -10.20 21.56 -28.91
CA ILE A 245 -8.74 21.50 -28.94
C ILE A 245 -8.23 22.22 -30.19
N ARG A 246 -7.37 23.21 -29.99
CA ARG A 246 -6.65 23.92 -31.06
C ARG A 246 -5.31 23.28 -31.39
N GLY A 247 -4.70 22.61 -30.42
CA GLY A 247 -3.41 21.95 -30.61
C GLY A 247 -3.06 21.00 -29.49
N VAL A 248 -2.24 20.01 -29.82
CA VAL A 248 -1.66 19.05 -28.86
C VAL A 248 -0.18 18.95 -29.16
N SER A 249 0.66 19.12 -28.15
CA SER A 249 2.10 18.93 -28.26
C SER A 249 2.64 18.10 -27.10
N GLY A 250 3.82 17.51 -27.30
CA GLY A 250 4.58 16.87 -26.22
C GLY A 250 5.59 17.84 -25.60
N SER A 251 6.04 17.51 -24.40
CA SER A 251 7.13 18.20 -23.70
C SER A 251 8.20 17.19 -23.30
N SER A 252 9.47 17.58 -23.43
CA SER A 252 10.62 16.82 -22.91
C SER A 252 10.90 17.09 -21.44
N VAL A 253 10.10 17.94 -20.79
CA VAL A 253 10.17 18.21 -19.35
C VAL A 253 9.22 17.26 -18.64
N SER A 254 9.72 16.58 -17.61
CA SER A 254 8.92 15.65 -16.81
C SER A 254 7.89 16.40 -15.95
N SER A 255 6.70 15.81 -15.81
CA SER A 255 5.72 16.28 -14.82
C SER A 255 6.10 15.95 -13.38
N MET A 256 7.15 15.15 -13.14
CA MET A 256 7.69 14.93 -11.80
C MET A 256 8.57 16.13 -11.39
N PRO A 257 8.24 16.86 -10.30
CA PRO A 257 9.04 17.98 -9.82
C PRO A 257 10.50 17.62 -9.53
N THR A 258 11.43 18.43 -10.03
CA THR A 258 12.86 18.35 -9.68
C THR A 258 13.12 18.69 -8.21
N SER A 259 12.21 19.47 -7.59
CA SER A 259 12.29 19.86 -6.17
C SER A 259 12.26 18.69 -5.19
N TYR A 260 11.92 17.47 -5.63
CA TYR A 260 12.01 16.29 -4.77
C TYR A 260 13.43 15.94 -4.34
N GLY A 261 14.44 16.28 -5.15
CA GLY A 261 15.85 16.14 -4.76
C GLY A 261 16.27 17.06 -3.62
N GLU A 262 15.54 18.17 -3.42
CA GLU A 262 15.83 19.17 -2.38
C GLU A 262 14.87 19.07 -1.19
N MET A 263 13.65 18.60 -1.43
CA MET A 263 12.58 18.47 -0.44
C MET A 263 12.88 17.41 0.62
N TYR A 264 13.44 16.28 0.18
CA TYR A 264 13.83 15.19 1.07
C TYR A 264 15.31 15.33 1.37
N SER A 265 15.69 15.15 2.64
CA SER A 265 17.10 15.03 3.00
C SER A 265 17.72 13.82 2.29
N PRO A 266 19.06 13.79 2.10
CA PRO A 266 19.74 12.65 1.49
C PRO A 266 19.42 11.31 2.17
N SER A 267 19.22 11.30 3.49
CA SER A 267 18.82 10.11 4.24
C SER A 267 17.38 9.68 3.97
N GLU A 268 16.44 10.63 3.86
CA GLU A 268 15.04 10.34 3.56
C GLU A 268 14.89 9.81 2.14
N LEU A 269 15.61 10.41 1.18
CA LEU A 269 15.64 9.94 -0.19
C LEU A 269 16.22 8.52 -0.28
N ALA A 270 17.31 8.23 0.45
CA ALA A 270 17.88 6.89 0.53
C ALA A 270 16.90 5.87 1.16
N ASP A 271 16.12 6.28 2.16
CA ASP A 271 15.09 5.44 2.78
C ASP A 271 13.93 5.17 1.80
N ILE A 272 13.46 6.18 1.06
CA ILE A 272 12.44 6.04 -0.01
C ILE A 272 12.93 5.08 -1.09
N ILE A 273 14.18 5.21 -1.55
CA ILE A 273 14.76 4.30 -2.55
C ILE A 273 14.88 2.88 -1.98
N ALA A 274 15.27 2.72 -0.72
CA ALA A 274 15.30 1.42 -0.05
C ALA A 274 13.91 0.78 0.01
N PHE A 275 12.86 1.59 0.20
CA PHE A 275 11.47 1.14 0.12
C PHE A 275 11.07 0.73 -1.30
N ILE A 276 11.34 1.55 -2.32
CA ILE A 276 11.07 1.21 -3.72
C ILE A 276 11.78 -0.09 -4.09
N LYS A 277 13.04 -0.29 -3.71
CA LYS A 277 13.80 -1.52 -3.94
C LYS A 277 13.28 -2.74 -3.16
N SER A 278 12.49 -2.54 -2.12
CA SER A 278 11.89 -3.65 -1.37
C SER A 278 10.71 -4.28 -2.10
N GLY A 279 10.00 -3.50 -2.90
CA GLY A 279 8.87 -3.95 -3.71
C GLY A 279 7.59 -4.23 -2.96
N GLU A 280 7.46 -3.74 -1.71
CA GLU A 280 6.31 -3.93 -0.80
C GLU A 280 5.38 -2.70 -0.73
#